data_AF-A0A1Q6K1Y0-F1
#
_entry.id   AF-A0A1Q6K1Y0-F1
#
_cell.length_a   1.000
_cell.length_b   1.000
_cell.length_c   1.000
_cell.angle_alpha   90.00
_cell.angle_beta   90.00
_cell.angle_gamma   90.00
#
_symmetry.space_group_name_H-M   'P 1'
#
loop_
_entity.id
_entity.type
_entity.pdbx_description
1 polymer ?
#
loop_
_entity_poly.entity_id
_entity_poly.type
_entity_poly.pdbx_seq_one_letter_code
_entity_poly.pdbx_strand_id
1 'polypeptide(L)'
;MPLGDRIVFLTEEGLKCLDGYNVQNIFADLSDFLSKDKRNAVATGMDGKYFLAANMVFPGDFAVKFLDEVRDQGVYNTNGLAVCDVKKNKMTLLRGMDIRFIKAVNVHTLSSVFMTFAGVNKHLIGMFSDTGRYFSDKLPRYWTTGYTDLGYPEKQKSVRNVMLTAHGTVTLGLELDGNKIEYLLTGADLPQKIIVNRAFSKMRVYLKENSESGSYTVTPPSITVDLS
;
A
#
# COMPACT_ATOMS: atom_id res chain seq x y z
N MET A 1 3.95 -14.21 15.04
CA MET A 1 5.35 -13.76 15.00
C MET A 1 5.58 -12.75 16.11
N PRO A 2 6.54 -12.99 17.01
CA PRO A 2 6.99 -11.99 17.97
C PRO A 2 7.60 -10.78 17.25
N LEU A 3 7.26 -9.59 17.75
CA LEU A 3 7.72 -8.28 17.29
C LEU A 3 8.02 -7.41 18.52
N GLY A 4 9.08 -7.76 19.24
CA GLY A 4 9.36 -7.19 20.56
C GLY A 4 8.41 -7.75 21.61
N ASP A 5 7.66 -6.87 22.27
CA ASP A 5 6.65 -7.18 23.29
C ASP A 5 5.30 -7.62 22.72
N ARG A 6 5.13 -7.56 21.39
CA ARG A 6 3.88 -7.89 20.70
C ARG A 6 3.99 -9.19 19.93
N ILE A 7 2.89 -9.93 19.82
CA ILE A 7 2.77 -11.07 18.92
C ILE A 7 1.73 -10.72 17.87
N VAL A 8 2.16 -10.67 16.61
CA VAL A 8 1.27 -10.43 15.47
C VAL A 8 1.03 -11.73 14.71
N PHE A 9 -0.24 -12.00 14.38
CA PHE A 9 -0.63 -13.22 13.70
C PHE A 9 -1.84 -12.99 12.79
N LEU A 10 -1.90 -13.77 11.71
CA LEU A 10 -3.00 -13.74 10.77
C LEU A 10 -4.09 -14.73 11.19
N THR A 11 -5.34 -14.30 11.16
CA THR A 11 -6.53 -15.13 11.41
C THR A 11 -7.47 -15.05 10.21
N GLU A 12 -8.58 -15.79 10.24
CA GLU A 12 -9.62 -15.67 9.21
C GLU A 12 -10.21 -14.26 9.12
N GLU A 13 -10.35 -13.58 10.26
CA GLU A 13 -10.88 -12.21 10.39
C GLU A 13 -9.86 -11.12 10.04
N GLY A 14 -8.62 -11.48 9.69
CA GLY A 14 -7.55 -10.54 9.38
C GLY A 14 -6.43 -10.56 10.42
N LEU A 15 -5.66 -9.48 10.45
CA LEU A 15 -4.43 -9.39 11.23
C LEU A 15 -4.72 -8.98 12.68
N LYS A 16 -4.21 -9.77 13.63
CA LYS A 16 -4.37 -9.55 15.06
C LYS A 16 -3.04 -9.22 15.72
N CYS A 17 -3.09 -8.44 16.79
CA CYS A 17 -1.96 -8.15 17.66
C CYS A 17 -2.32 -8.52 19.10
N LEU A 18 -1.48 -9.33 19.72
CA LEU A 18 -1.48 -9.60 21.15
C LEU A 18 -0.37 -8.76 21.80
N ASP A 19 -0.71 -7.94 22.79
CA ASP A 19 0.21 -7.04 23.50
C ASP A 19 0.56 -7.53 24.93
N GLY A 20 0.31 -8.82 25.20
CA GLY A 20 0.50 -9.44 26.50
C GLY A 20 -0.77 -9.53 27.35
N TYR A 21 -1.77 -8.67 27.11
CA TYR A 21 -3.03 -8.68 27.85
C TYR A 21 -4.24 -8.82 26.94
N ASN A 22 -4.25 -8.10 25.81
CA ASN A 22 -5.41 -8.01 24.93
C ASN A 22 -5.07 -8.46 23.51
N VAL A 23 -6.06 -9.01 22.83
CA VAL A 23 -6.02 -9.27 21.40
C VAL A 23 -6.85 -8.22 20.69
N GLN A 24 -6.24 -7.51 19.75
CA GLN A 24 -6.92 -6.48 18.96
C GLN A 24 -6.71 -6.67 17.47
N ASN A 25 -7.70 -6.20 16.69
CA ASN A 25 -7.57 -6.06 15.23
C ASN A 25 -6.56 -4.95 14.92
N ILE A 26 -5.66 -5.21 13.99
CA ILE A 26 -4.74 -4.21 13.45
C ILE A 26 -4.85 -4.19 11.93
N PHE A 27 -4.65 -3.02 11.33
CA PHE A 27 -4.73 -2.85 9.87
C PHE A 27 -6.03 -3.41 9.28
N ALA A 28 -7.19 -2.96 9.78
CA ALA A 28 -8.49 -3.45 9.33
C ALA A 28 -8.63 -3.40 7.80
N ASP A 29 -8.13 -2.33 7.18
CA ASP A 29 -8.10 -2.12 5.72
C ASP A 29 -7.36 -3.23 4.95
N LEU A 30 -6.41 -3.95 5.57
CA LEU A 30 -5.75 -5.11 4.94
C LEU A 30 -6.74 -6.24 4.68
N SER A 31 -7.75 -6.39 5.53
CA SER A 31 -8.74 -7.48 5.44
C SER A 31 -9.54 -7.42 4.15
N ASP A 32 -9.76 -6.22 3.61
CA ASP A 32 -10.42 -6.00 2.32
C ASP A 32 -9.61 -6.56 1.14
N PHE A 33 -8.30 -6.69 1.32
CA PHE A 33 -7.40 -7.27 0.32
C PHE A 33 -7.15 -8.76 0.55
N LEU A 34 -7.40 -9.32 1.72
CA LEU A 34 -7.03 -10.70 2.00
C LEU A 34 -8.03 -11.68 1.38
N SER A 35 -7.51 -12.67 0.64
CA SER A 35 -8.34 -13.79 0.21
C SER A 35 -8.87 -14.60 1.41
N LYS A 36 -10.01 -15.27 1.20
CA LYS A 36 -10.50 -16.28 2.14
C LYS A 36 -9.53 -17.45 2.24
N ASP A 37 -8.89 -17.84 1.12
CA ASP A 37 -7.86 -18.87 1.12
C ASP A 37 -6.51 -18.32 1.60
N LYS A 38 -6.06 -18.83 2.74
CA LYS A 38 -4.83 -18.41 3.42
C LYS A 38 -3.78 -19.53 3.49
N ARG A 39 -3.98 -20.66 2.80
CA ARG A 39 -3.11 -21.86 2.92
C ARG A 39 -1.65 -21.60 2.54
N ASN A 40 -1.42 -20.70 1.59
CA ASN A 40 -0.09 -20.33 1.12
C ASN A 40 0.46 -19.06 1.80
N ALA A 41 -0.23 -18.53 2.81
CA ALA A 41 0.22 -17.32 3.48
C ALA A 41 1.49 -17.59 4.29
N VAL A 42 2.52 -16.79 4.06
CA VAL A 42 3.80 -16.87 4.78
C VAL A 42 4.16 -15.50 5.33
N ALA A 43 4.70 -15.47 6.55
CA ALA A 43 4.98 -14.22 7.23
C ALA A 43 6.29 -14.27 8.04
N THR A 44 6.85 -13.10 8.31
CA THR A 44 7.95 -12.91 9.25
C THR A 44 7.84 -11.55 9.94
N GLY A 45 8.45 -11.41 11.11
CA GLY A 45 8.59 -10.14 11.80
C GLY A 45 10.04 -9.65 11.79
N MET A 46 10.25 -8.34 11.60
CA MET A 46 11.56 -7.69 11.76
C MET A 46 11.37 -6.21 12.07
N ASP A 47 12.12 -5.67 13.04
CA ASP A 47 12.17 -4.23 13.37
C ASP A 47 10.79 -3.56 13.56
N GLY A 48 9.87 -4.26 14.24
CA GLY A 48 8.50 -3.76 14.47
C GLY A 48 7.59 -3.79 13.25
N LYS A 49 8.04 -4.36 12.13
CA LYS A 49 7.26 -4.57 10.91
C LYS A 49 6.88 -6.04 10.76
N TYR A 50 5.61 -6.27 10.45
CA TYR A 50 5.09 -7.57 10.07
C TYR A 50 5.02 -7.66 8.54
N PHE A 51 5.71 -8.64 7.96
CA PHE A 51 5.70 -8.90 6.53
C PHE A 51 4.83 -10.11 6.27
N LEU A 52 3.84 -9.98 5.39
CA LEU A 52 2.88 -11.03 5.06
C LEU A 52 2.78 -11.16 3.55
N ALA A 53 3.26 -12.28 3.02
CA ALA A 53 2.94 -12.70 1.67
C ALA A 53 1.68 -13.56 1.70
N ALA A 54 0.70 -13.24 0.85
CA ALA A 54 -0.57 -13.95 0.80
C ALA A 54 -1.20 -13.83 -0.59
N ASN A 55 -2.22 -14.66 -0.83
CA ASN A 55 -3.15 -14.41 -1.92
C ASN A 55 -4.08 -13.25 -1.52
N MET A 56 -4.10 -12.22 -2.35
CA MET A 56 -4.80 -10.97 -2.14
C MET A 56 -5.73 -10.66 -3.32
N VAL A 57 -6.89 -10.10 -3.00
CA VAL A 57 -7.88 -9.60 -3.95
C VAL A 57 -7.69 -8.09 -4.06
N PHE A 58 -7.34 -7.62 -5.25
CA PHE A 58 -7.12 -6.20 -5.49
C PHE A 58 -8.31 -5.62 -6.28
N PRO A 59 -9.17 -4.80 -5.65
CA PRO A 59 -10.36 -4.26 -6.30
C PRO A 59 -10.09 -2.97 -7.10
N GLY A 60 -11.05 -2.58 -7.94
CA GLY A 60 -11.09 -1.27 -8.58
C GLY A 60 -9.92 -1.01 -9.52
N ASP A 61 -9.24 0.13 -9.36
CA ASP A 61 -8.09 0.52 -10.19
C ASP A 61 -6.91 -0.44 -10.04
N PHE A 62 -6.92 -1.27 -9.00
CA PHE A 62 -5.95 -2.32 -8.77
C PHE A 62 -6.42 -3.68 -9.30
N ALA A 63 -7.44 -3.79 -10.15
CA ALA A 63 -7.86 -5.11 -10.64
C ALA A 63 -6.88 -5.70 -11.67
N VAL A 64 -6.24 -4.84 -12.48
CA VAL A 64 -5.40 -5.26 -13.61
C VAL A 64 -4.18 -6.03 -13.13
N LYS A 65 -4.08 -7.33 -13.47
CA LYS A 65 -2.95 -8.20 -13.09
C LYS A 65 -1.60 -7.61 -13.51
N PHE A 66 -0.58 -7.86 -12.69
CA PHE A 66 0.75 -7.31 -12.88
C PHE A 66 1.85 -8.33 -12.55
N LEU A 67 3.01 -8.21 -13.21
CA LEU A 67 4.20 -9.07 -13.01
C LEU A 67 3.87 -10.56 -13.03
N ASP A 68 4.18 -11.29 -11.96
CA ASP A 68 4.10 -12.76 -11.92
C ASP A 68 2.65 -13.23 -12.12
N GLU A 69 1.65 -12.44 -11.75
CA GLU A 69 0.24 -12.75 -12.04
C GLU A 69 -0.06 -12.83 -13.55
N VAL A 70 0.72 -12.13 -14.38
CA VAL A 70 0.63 -12.17 -15.84
C VAL A 70 1.62 -13.18 -16.41
N ARG A 71 2.87 -13.18 -15.92
CA ARG A 71 3.95 -14.04 -16.43
C ARG A 71 3.66 -15.53 -16.22
N ASP A 72 3.07 -15.88 -15.09
CA ASP A 72 2.63 -17.24 -14.78
C ASP A 72 1.19 -17.53 -15.25
N GLN A 73 0.65 -16.73 -16.18
CA GLN A 73 -0.67 -16.92 -16.78
C GLN A 73 -1.81 -17.04 -15.74
N GLY A 74 -1.65 -16.35 -14.61
CA GLY A 74 -2.61 -16.39 -13.50
C GLY A 74 -2.48 -17.57 -12.55
N VAL A 75 -1.43 -18.40 -12.69
CA VAL A 75 -1.15 -19.52 -11.79
C VAL A 75 -0.08 -19.11 -10.78
N TYR A 76 -0.51 -18.76 -9.58
CA TYR A 76 0.36 -18.32 -8.48
C TYR A 76 -0.18 -18.78 -7.13
N ASN A 77 0.70 -18.92 -6.14
CA ASN A 77 0.31 -19.30 -4.78
C ASN A 77 0.01 -18.08 -3.91
N THR A 78 0.79 -17.02 -4.10
CA THR A 78 0.57 -15.68 -3.53
C THR A 78 0.71 -14.65 -4.65
N ASN A 79 0.18 -13.45 -4.44
CA ASN A 79 0.32 -12.36 -5.41
C ASN A 79 0.57 -11.01 -4.75
N GLY A 80 0.68 -10.96 -3.42
CA GLY A 80 0.85 -9.73 -2.70
C GLY A 80 1.72 -9.87 -1.47
N LEU A 81 2.43 -8.80 -1.13
CA LEU A 81 3.19 -8.62 0.10
C LEU A 81 2.65 -7.40 0.84
N ALA A 82 2.14 -7.61 2.05
CA ALA A 82 1.82 -6.55 2.98
C ALA A 82 2.98 -6.34 3.95
N VAL A 83 3.44 -5.10 4.07
CA VAL A 83 4.42 -4.66 5.07
C VAL A 83 3.70 -3.73 6.04
N CYS A 84 3.45 -4.23 7.24
CA CYS A 84 2.69 -3.56 8.28
C CYS A 84 3.63 -3.06 9.37
N ASP A 85 3.90 -1.76 9.41
CA ASP A 85 4.66 -1.11 10.47
C ASP A 85 3.76 -0.88 11.68
N VAL A 86 3.86 -1.79 12.66
CA VAL A 86 2.99 -1.84 13.83
C VAL A 86 3.19 -0.62 14.74
N LYS A 87 4.39 -0.03 14.74
CA LYS A 87 4.70 1.16 15.54
C LYS A 87 4.14 2.43 14.91
N LYS A 88 4.25 2.56 13.58
CA LYS A 88 3.81 3.75 12.84
C LYS A 88 2.36 3.68 12.36
N ASN A 89 1.69 2.55 12.57
CA ASN A 89 0.38 2.26 12.00
C ASN A 89 0.32 2.54 10.49
N LYS A 90 1.37 2.12 9.78
CA LYS A 90 1.51 2.31 8.33
C LYS A 90 1.55 0.97 7.63
N MET A 91 0.73 0.81 6.59
CA MET A 91 0.75 -0.35 5.72
C MET A 91 1.28 0.02 4.34
N THR A 92 2.12 -0.84 3.78
CA THR A 92 2.50 -0.82 2.36
C THR A 92 2.07 -2.14 1.74
N LEU A 93 1.38 -2.09 0.59
CA LEU A 93 1.04 -3.25 -0.21
C LEU A 93 1.90 -3.26 -1.48
N LEU A 94 2.49 -4.42 -1.77
CA LEU A 94 3.12 -4.72 -3.05
C LEU A 94 2.32 -5.83 -3.72
N ARG A 95 2.21 -5.77 -5.04
CA ARG A 95 1.44 -6.72 -5.86
C ARG A 95 2.31 -7.32 -6.96
N GLY A 96 1.96 -8.53 -7.39
CA GLY A 96 2.54 -9.19 -8.55
C GLY A 96 3.73 -10.06 -8.22
N MET A 97 3.87 -10.48 -6.96
CA MET A 97 5.00 -11.29 -6.48
C MET A 97 4.47 -12.64 -5.99
N ASP A 98 4.92 -13.75 -6.60
CA ASP A 98 4.59 -15.10 -6.11
C ASP A 98 5.64 -15.58 -5.11
N ILE A 99 5.52 -15.11 -3.87
CA ILE A 99 6.44 -15.41 -2.77
C ILE A 99 6.08 -16.76 -2.15
N ARG A 100 7.07 -17.64 -2.01
CA ARG A 100 6.93 -18.97 -1.42
C ARG A 100 7.34 -19.03 0.05
N PHE A 101 8.45 -18.39 0.40
CA PHE A 101 8.93 -18.30 1.78
C PHE A 101 9.44 -16.90 2.06
N ILE A 102 9.30 -16.48 3.31
CA ILE A 102 9.82 -15.22 3.82
C ILE A 102 10.49 -15.46 5.17
N LYS A 103 11.67 -14.87 5.35
CA LYS A 103 12.41 -15.02 6.61
C LYS A 103 13.22 -13.77 6.93
N ALA A 104 13.03 -13.26 8.13
CA ALA A 104 13.93 -12.27 8.70
C ALA A 104 15.23 -12.95 9.12
N VAL A 105 16.35 -12.37 8.69
CA VAL A 105 17.70 -12.79 9.05
C VAL A 105 18.35 -11.61 9.73
N ASN A 106 18.78 -11.83 10.97
CA ASN A 106 19.54 -10.86 11.74
C ASN A 106 20.88 -11.49 12.10
N VAL A 107 21.93 -10.96 11.49
CA VAL A 107 23.34 -11.26 11.79
C VAL A 107 24.02 -9.95 12.18
N HIS A 108 25.16 -10.02 12.86
CA HIS A 108 25.84 -8.86 13.45
C HIS A 108 25.98 -7.64 12.53
N THR A 109 26.13 -7.84 11.22
CA THR A 109 26.33 -6.77 10.23
C THR A 109 25.11 -6.50 9.34
N LEU A 110 24.04 -7.30 9.44
CA LEU A 110 22.89 -7.22 8.54
C LEU A 110 21.60 -7.68 9.22
N SER A 111 20.60 -6.81 9.22
CA SER A 111 19.21 -7.16 9.51
C SER A 111 18.40 -6.98 8.22
N SER A 112 17.95 -8.07 7.63
CA SER A 112 17.21 -8.03 6.37
C SER A 112 16.16 -9.14 6.26
N VAL A 113 15.18 -8.94 5.40
CA VAL A 113 14.17 -9.95 5.08
C VAL A 113 14.53 -10.58 3.74
N PHE A 114 14.70 -11.89 3.75
CA PHE A 114 14.93 -12.70 2.55
C PHE A 114 13.66 -13.42 2.14
N MET A 115 13.53 -13.61 0.82
CA MET A 115 12.35 -14.16 0.20
C MET A 115 12.75 -15.16 -0.89
N THR A 116 12.02 -16.25 -1.00
CA THR A 116 12.07 -17.14 -2.16
C THR A 116 10.74 -17.10 -2.89
N PHE A 117 10.76 -17.45 -4.17
CA PHE A 117 9.61 -17.28 -5.06
C PHE A 117 9.17 -18.62 -5.67
N ALA A 118 7.97 -18.62 -6.23
CA ALA A 118 7.48 -19.68 -7.10
C ALA A 118 7.40 -19.17 -8.56
N GLY A 119 6.76 -19.94 -9.44
CA GLY A 119 6.58 -19.55 -10.84
C GLY A 119 7.89 -19.27 -11.60
N VAL A 120 7.87 -18.20 -12.40
CA VAL A 120 9.02 -17.74 -13.21
C VAL A 120 10.27 -17.44 -12.37
N ASN A 121 10.11 -16.95 -11.14
CA ASN A 121 11.22 -16.50 -10.28
C ASN A 121 11.71 -17.57 -9.30
N LYS A 122 11.28 -18.83 -9.43
CA LYS A 122 11.56 -19.94 -8.50
C LYS A 122 13.04 -20.23 -8.19
N HIS A 123 13.95 -19.75 -9.04
CA HIS A 123 15.39 -19.96 -8.93
C HIS A 123 16.12 -18.77 -8.27
N LEU A 124 15.39 -17.71 -7.91
CA LEU A 124 15.94 -16.48 -7.34
C LEU A 124 15.71 -16.43 -5.83
N ILE A 125 16.63 -15.75 -5.14
CA ILE A 125 16.49 -15.31 -3.76
C ILE A 125 16.45 -13.78 -3.78
N GLY A 126 15.41 -13.22 -3.16
CA GLY A 126 15.21 -11.78 -3.03
C GLY A 126 15.61 -11.29 -1.66
N MET A 127 16.18 -10.08 -1.61
CA MET A 127 16.37 -9.32 -0.38
C MET A 127 15.42 -8.12 -0.40
N PHE A 128 14.61 -7.96 0.64
CA PHE A 128 13.70 -6.83 0.75
C PHE A 128 14.49 -5.51 0.83
N SER A 129 14.08 -4.53 0.03
CA SER A 129 14.68 -3.20 -0.01
C SER A 129 13.62 -2.15 -0.38
N ASP A 130 13.97 -0.88 -0.23
CA ASP A 130 13.13 0.28 -0.56
C ASP A 130 13.39 0.85 -1.96
N THR A 131 14.02 0.08 -2.84
CA THR A 131 14.39 0.49 -4.20
C THR A 131 13.19 0.74 -5.13
N GLY A 132 11.99 0.29 -4.75
CA GLY A 132 10.80 0.37 -5.59
C GLY A 132 10.85 -0.56 -6.80
N ARG A 133 11.66 -1.62 -6.73
CA ARG A 133 11.83 -2.61 -7.80
C ARG A 133 11.52 -4.01 -7.34
N TYR A 134 11.01 -4.82 -8.26
CA TYR A 134 11.00 -6.27 -8.15
C TYR A 134 12.04 -6.83 -9.13
N PHE A 135 13.23 -7.14 -8.61
CA PHE A 135 14.42 -7.42 -9.41
C PHE A 135 14.70 -6.30 -10.43
N SER A 136 14.64 -6.59 -11.73
CA SER A 136 14.82 -5.59 -12.80
C SER A 136 13.59 -4.70 -13.01
N ASP A 137 12.40 -5.15 -12.59
CA ASP A 137 11.15 -4.50 -12.90
C ASP A 137 10.88 -3.33 -11.95
N LYS A 138 10.57 -2.15 -12.52
CA LYS A 138 10.10 -1.00 -11.74
C LYS A 138 8.66 -1.27 -11.29
N LEU A 139 8.38 -1.06 -10.00
CA LEU A 139 7.03 -1.14 -9.48
C LEU A 139 6.32 0.20 -9.65
N PRO A 140 5.12 0.25 -10.26
CA PRO A 140 4.34 1.48 -10.31
C PRO A 140 3.94 1.89 -8.90
N ARG A 141 4.09 3.18 -8.57
CA ARG A 141 3.76 3.68 -7.24
C ARG A 141 2.38 4.29 -7.20
N TYR A 142 1.68 3.94 -6.14
CA TYR A 142 0.36 4.45 -5.82
C TYR A 142 0.32 4.80 -4.33
N TRP A 143 -0.19 5.99 -4.03
CA TRP A 143 -0.45 6.41 -2.66
C TRP A 143 -1.93 6.79 -2.53
N THR A 144 -2.56 6.45 -1.41
CA THR A 144 -3.93 6.88 -1.13
C THR A 144 -4.20 6.96 0.36
N THR A 145 -5.20 7.75 0.71
CA THR A 145 -5.81 7.78 2.02
C THR A 145 -6.92 6.72 2.16
N GLY A 146 -7.34 6.45 3.39
CA GLY A 146 -8.68 5.90 3.63
C GLY A 146 -9.78 6.87 3.16
N TYR A 147 -11.03 6.40 3.15
CA TYR A 147 -12.15 7.35 3.06
C TYR A 147 -12.26 8.13 4.36
N THR A 148 -12.54 9.42 4.25
CA THR A 148 -12.75 10.29 5.40
C THR A 148 -13.93 11.23 5.15
N ASP A 149 -14.71 11.46 6.18
CA ASP A 149 -15.73 12.52 6.27
C ASP A 149 -15.19 13.75 7.02
N LEU A 150 -13.88 13.76 7.33
CA LEU A 150 -13.18 14.76 8.14
C LEU A 150 -13.72 14.91 9.56
N GLY A 151 -14.48 13.94 10.07
CA GLY A 151 -15.12 13.98 11.38
C GLY A 151 -16.43 14.77 11.41
N TYR A 152 -16.97 15.18 10.25
CA TYR A 152 -18.22 15.95 10.15
C TYR A 152 -19.22 15.25 9.23
N PRO A 153 -19.80 14.10 9.61
CA PRO A 153 -20.71 13.34 8.75
C PRO A 153 -21.98 14.12 8.38
N GLU A 154 -22.50 14.92 9.30
CA GLU A 154 -23.76 15.67 9.12
C GLU A 154 -23.61 17.03 8.42
N LYS A 155 -22.38 17.48 8.17
CA LYS A 155 -22.13 18.79 7.53
C LYS A 155 -21.81 18.62 6.06
N GLN A 156 -22.33 19.56 5.27
CA GLN A 156 -21.96 19.64 3.87
C GLN A 156 -20.55 20.22 3.77
N LYS A 157 -19.68 19.49 3.09
CA LYS A 157 -18.27 19.88 2.88
C LYS A 157 -18.03 20.13 1.41
N SER A 158 -17.10 21.03 1.10
CA SER A 158 -16.61 21.18 -0.26
C SER A 158 -15.10 21.33 -0.32
N VAL A 159 -14.45 20.54 -1.19
CA VAL A 159 -13.02 20.71 -1.49
C VAL A 159 -12.89 21.94 -2.36
N ARG A 160 -12.20 22.97 -1.87
CA ARG A 160 -11.89 24.17 -2.65
C ARG A 160 -10.71 23.93 -3.57
N ASN A 161 -9.60 23.52 -2.97
CA ASN A 161 -8.37 23.30 -3.70
C ASN A 161 -7.47 22.28 -2.99
N VAL A 162 -6.57 21.70 -3.78
CA VAL A 162 -5.45 20.88 -3.30
C VAL A 162 -4.16 21.58 -3.69
N MET A 163 -3.20 21.65 -2.77
CA MET A 163 -1.86 22.17 -3.03
C MET A 163 -0.82 21.09 -2.79
N LEU A 164 0.08 20.91 -3.75
CA LEU A 164 1.21 20.00 -3.62
C LEU A 164 2.33 20.41 -4.59
N THR A 165 3.55 19.93 -4.34
CA THR A 165 4.69 20.03 -5.25
C THR A 165 5.03 18.64 -5.71
N ALA A 166 5.19 18.45 -7.02
CA ALA A 166 5.62 17.19 -7.60
C ALA A 166 6.82 17.44 -8.52
N HIS A 167 7.93 16.74 -8.31
CA HIS A 167 9.07 16.74 -9.23
C HIS A 167 8.94 15.52 -10.15
N GLY A 168 8.08 15.64 -11.15
CA GLY A 168 7.76 14.58 -12.13
C GLY A 168 6.27 14.54 -12.46
N THR A 169 5.91 13.85 -13.54
CA THR A 169 4.50 13.77 -13.96
C THR A 169 3.74 12.77 -13.09
N VAL A 170 2.70 13.24 -12.39
CA VAL A 170 1.83 12.44 -11.51
C VAL A 170 0.37 12.76 -11.76
N THR A 171 -0.53 11.81 -11.49
CA THR A 171 -1.98 12.08 -11.43
C THR A 171 -2.37 12.28 -9.98
N LEU A 172 -2.94 13.45 -9.69
CA LEU A 172 -3.70 13.68 -8.46
C LEU A 172 -5.15 13.25 -8.69
N GLY A 173 -5.63 12.33 -7.86
CA GLY A 173 -7.00 11.87 -7.88
C GLY A 173 -7.75 12.18 -6.60
N LEU A 174 -9.01 12.55 -6.76
CA LEU A 174 -9.99 12.73 -5.70
C LEU A 174 -11.15 11.80 -6.00
N GLU A 175 -11.55 11.00 -5.00
CA GLU A 175 -12.78 10.22 -5.05
C GLU A 175 -13.77 10.83 -4.06
N LEU A 176 -14.83 11.46 -4.58
CA LEU A 176 -15.85 12.18 -3.81
C LEU A 176 -17.17 11.43 -3.95
N ASP A 177 -17.63 10.82 -2.86
CA ASP A 177 -18.87 10.03 -2.83
C ASP A 177 -18.93 8.95 -3.93
N GLY A 178 -17.79 8.31 -4.19
CA GLY A 178 -17.61 7.28 -5.23
C GLY A 178 -17.28 7.82 -6.63
N ASN A 179 -17.39 9.12 -6.86
CA ASN A 179 -17.05 9.74 -8.15
C ASN A 179 -15.58 10.14 -8.20
N LYS A 180 -14.86 9.65 -9.21
CA LYS A 180 -13.44 9.96 -9.42
C LYS A 180 -13.24 11.20 -10.27
N ILE A 181 -12.32 12.05 -9.84
CA ILE A 181 -11.86 13.23 -10.54
C ILE A 181 -10.33 13.20 -10.54
N GLU A 182 -9.72 13.28 -11.71
CA GLU A 182 -8.26 13.19 -11.87
C GLU A 182 -7.70 14.46 -12.51
N TYR A 183 -6.53 14.86 -12.04
CA TYR A 183 -5.78 16.01 -12.52
C TYR A 183 -4.36 15.56 -12.85
N LEU A 184 -3.96 15.71 -14.10
CA LEU A 184 -2.59 15.48 -14.53
C LEU A 184 -1.71 16.65 -14.09
N LEU A 185 -0.67 16.36 -13.31
CA LEU A 185 0.30 17.33 -12.84
C LEU A 185 1.64 17.07 -13.53
N THR A 186 2.14 18.08 -14.23
CA THR A 186 3.50 18.09 -14.75
C THR A 186 4.44 18.58 -13.65
N GLY A 187 5.67 18.05 -13.62
CA GLY A 187 6.64 18.40 -12.59
C GLY A 187 6.92 19.89 -12.49
N ALA A 188 7.02 20.41 -11.26
CA ALA A 188 7.32 21.80 -10.97
C ALA A 188 8.07 21.95 -9.64
N ASP A 189 8.93 22.96 -9.54
CA ASP A 189 9.70 23.24 -8.32
C ASP A 189 8.90 24.00 -7.25
N LEU A 190 7.83 24.68 -7.66
CA LEU A 190 6.95 25.44 -6.77
C LEU A 190 5.63 24.68 -6.52
N PRO A 191 5.00 24.88 -5.35
CA PRO A 191 3.67 24.33 -5.08
C PRO A 191 2.65 24.72 -6.14
N GLN A 192 1.94 23.73 -6.66
CA GLN A 192 0.85 23.88 -7.62
C GLN A 192 -0.48 23.89 -6.86
N LYS A 193 -1.36 24.83 -7.22
CA LYS A 193 -2.72 24.91 -6.67
C LYS A 193 -3.73 24.36 -7.69
N ILE A 194 -4.38 23.25 -7.32
CA ILE A 194 -5.40 22.59 -8.12
C ILE A 194 -6.76 23.01 -7.59
N ILE A 195 -7.53 23.73 -8.40
CA ILE A 195 -8.89 24.15 -8.03
C ILE A 195 -9.88 23.01 -8.29
N VAL A 196 -10.69 22.69 -7.29
CA VAL A 196 -11.64 21.56 -7.32
C VAL A 196 -13.08 22.08 -7.26
N ASN A 197 -13.43 22.82 -6.21
CA ASN A 197 -14.77 23.36 -5.94
C ASN A 197 -15.90 22.32 -6.08
N ARG A 198 -15.78 21.21 -5.35
CA ARG A 198 -16.78 20.13 -5.35
C ARG A 198 -17.22 19.77 -3.94
N ALA A 199 -18.52 19.56 -3.77
CA ALA A 199 -19.07 19.08 -2.52
C ALA A 199 -18.82 17.57 -2.34
N PHE A 200 -18.76 17.12 -1.09
CA PHE A 200 -18.63 15.71 -0.74
C PHE A 200 -19.17 15.39 0.66
N SER A 201 -19.61 14.14 0.86
CA SER A 201 -19.87 13.59 2.19
C SER A 201 -18.67 12.77 2.68
N LYS A 202 -18.10 11.93 1.81
CA LYS A 202 -16.87 11.16 2.01
C LYS A 202 -15.89 11.42 0.88
N MET A 203 -14.62 11.61 1.23
CA MET A 203 -13.55 11.78 0.26
C MET A 203 -12.42 10.78 0.47
N ARG A 204 -11.73 10.45 -0.62
CA ARG A 204 -10.42 9.80 -0.62
C ARG A 204 -9.51 10.56 -1.59
N VAL A 205 -8.24 10.71 -1.22
CA VAL A 205 -7.22 11.28 -2.11
C VAL A 205 -6.27 10.18 -2.52
N TYR A 206 -5.81 10.24 -3.77
CA TYR A 206 -4.78 9.35 -4.26
C TYR A 206 -3.81 10.05 -5.22
N LEU A 207 -2.61 9.47 -5.33
CA LEU A 207 -1.56 9.89 -6.25
C LEU A 207 -1.11 8.67 -7.04
N LYS A 208 -1.09 8.78 -8.36
CA LYS A 208 -0.59 7.76 -9.30
C LYS A 208 0.65 8.27 -10.01
N GLU A 209 1.68 7.46 -10.07
CA GLU A 209 2.83 7.70 -10.93
C GLU A 209 2.46 7.48 -12.41
N ASN A 210 2.78 8.42 -13.29
CA ASN A 210 2.43 8.34 -14.73
C ASN A 210 3.61 8.10 -15.66
N SER A 211 4.86 8.21 -15.20
CA SER A 211 6.02 8.02 -16.07
C SER A 211 6.92 6.87 -15.66
N GLU A 212 7.52 6.26 -16.69
CA GLU A 212 8.36 5.07 -16.57
C GLU A 212 9.78 5.43 -16.09
N SER A 213 10.23 6.67 -16.29
CA SER A 213 11.60 7.11 -15.97
C SER A 213 11.64 8.43 -15.20
N GLY A 214 12.36 8.45 -14.07
CA GLY A 214 12.58 9.65 -13.26
C GLY A 214 12.73 9.37 -11.76
N SER A 215 13.34 10.30 -11.04
CA SER A 215 13.14 10.43 -9.58
C SER A 215 11.85 11.23 -9.38
N TYR A 216 11.00 10.80 -8.46
CA TYR A 216 9.74 11.48 -8.17
C TYR A 216 9.67 11.74 -6.69
N THR A 217 9.56 13.00 -6.35
CA THR A 217 9.26 13.45 -5.01
C THR A 217 7.96 14.24 -5.08
N VAL A 218 7.02 13.87 -4.22
CA VAL A 218 5.74 14.55 -4.09
C VAL A 218 5.61 14.98 -2.63
N THR A 219 5.35 16.26 -2.39
CA THR A 219 5.09 16.74 -1.04
C THR A 219 3.72 16.27 -0.56
N PRO A 220 3.50 16.11 0.76
CA PRO A 220 2.18 15.78 1.29
C PRO A 220 1.13 16.78 0.78
N PRO A 221 0.04 16.32 0.14
CA PRO A 221 -1.01 17.21 -0.36
C PRO A 221 -1.68 17.97 0.80
N SER A 222 -1.79 19.29 0.66
CA SER A 222 -2.58 20.15 1.53
C SER A 222 -3.94 20.40 0.90
N ILE A 223 -5.02 20.15 1.63
CA ILE A 223 -6.39 20.22 1.10
C ILE A 223 -7.14 21.31 1.85
N THR A 224 -7.68 22.29 1.12
CA THR A 224 -8.56 23.31 1.69
C THR A 224 -10.01 22.87 1.52
N VAL A 225 -10.73 22.77 2.64
CA VAL A 225 -12.13 22.36 2.69
C VAL A 225 -12.97 23.44 3.36
N ASP A 226 -14.09 23.78 2.74
CA ASP A 226 -15.12 24.62 3.35
C ASP A 226 -16.17 23.73 4.01
N LEU A 227 -16.53 24.11 5.23
CA LEU A 227 -17.62 23.53 6.00
C LEU A 227 -18.81 24.50 5.94
N SER A 228 -19.93 24.00 5.44
CA SER A 228 -21.24 24.67 5.46
C SER A 228 -22.20 23.99 6.43
#